data_AF-A0A1F9CZK6-F1
#
_entry.id   AF-A0A1F9CZK6-F1
#
_cell.length_a   1.000
_cell.length_b   1.000
_cell.length_c   1.000
_cell.angle_alpha   90.00
_cell.angle_beta   90.00
_cell.angle_gamma   90.00
#
_symmetry.space_group_name_H-M   'P 1'
#
loop_
_entity.id
_entity.type
_entity.pdbx_description
1 polymer ?
#
loop_
_entity_poly.entity_id
_entity_poly.type
_entity_poly.pdbx_seq_one_letter_code
_entity_poly.pdbx_strand_id
1 'polypeptide(L)'
;MDDLSERISCSDGTCTGIINERGFCNICGKPLKGWQEREEQKKREKDKREEEIEEKKQKEEKNTEIQKKEEKIDIKNLLQKEIAKAKEEKRIRERAEEKRQDQGARLFEPVVLAVSQLESELSNNKQIGFRISDHHVEMHLGKERKVKVEVFRHGAGHKFHAVEDVEYEYPEHQVPNRDLIFETSGEAISFLVKVCAEFIVNQNE
;
A
#
# COMPACT_ATOMS: atom_id res chain seq x y z
N MET A 1 10.86 73.85 33.90
CA MET A 1 9.58 74.38 34.39
C MET A 1 8.92 73.25 35.13
N ASP A 2 8.78 73.47 36.43
CA ASP A 2 8.42 72.49 37.45
C ASP A 2 7.13 71.74 37.14
N ASP A 3 7.24 70.42 37.24
CA ASP A 3 6.11 69.49 37.32
C ASP A 3 5.34 69.81 38.60
N LEU A 4 4.29 70.65 38.49
CA LEU A 4 3.30 70.91 39.53
C LEU A 4 2.42 69.67 39.70
N SER A 5 3.04 68.51 39.92
CA SER A 5 2.39 67.26 40.22
C SER A 5 1.36 67.50 41.32
N GLU A 6 0.13 67.09 41.04
CA GLU A 6 -1.07 67.28 41.86
C GLU A 6 -0.84 66.89 43.32
N ARG A 7 -0.38 67.83 44.16
CA ARG A 7 -0.16 67.60 45.60
C ARG A 7 -1.51 67.62 46.31
N ILE A 8 -2.11 66.44 46.47
CA ILE A 8 -3.37 66.26 47.17
C ILE A 8 -3.13 66.42 48.68
N SER A 9 -3.82 67.39 49.30
CA SER A 9 -3.77 67.61 50.75
C SER A 9 -4.51 66.52 51.52
N CYS A 10 -4.12 66.26 52.77
CA CYS A 10 -4.77 65.26 53.61
C CYS A 10 -6.28 65.53 53.77
N SER A 11 -7.10 64.48 53.64
CA SER A 11 -8.57 64.58 53.76
C SER A 11 -9.08 64.81 55.19
N ASP A 12 -8.18 64.83 56.19
CA ASP A 12 -8.51 65.03 57.61
C ASP A 12 -8.78 66.50 57.97
N GLY A 13 -8.54 67.45 57.05
CA GLY A 13 -8.83 68.88 57.20
C GLY A 13 -7.99 69.64 58.22
N THR A 14 -7.37 68.94 59.18
CA THR A 14 -6.50 69.51 60.22
C THR A 14 -5.03 69.10 60.05
N CYS A 15 -4.76 68.03 59.29
CA CYS A 15 -3.41 67.56 59.03
C CYS A 15 -2.80 68.30 57.84
N THR A 16 -1.59 68.85 57.99
CA THR A 16 -0.85 69.58 56.94
C THR A 16 -0.10 68.66 55.96
N GLY A 17 -0.31 67.36 56.05
CA GLY A 17 0.43 66.37 55.26
C GLY A 17 -0.12 66.22 53.85
N ILE A 18 0.75 65.76 52.95
CA ILE A 18 0.43 65.49 51.54
C ILE A 18 0.22 63.99 51.37
N ILE A 19 -0.73 63.61 50.51
CA ILE A 19 -0.97 62.21 50.12
C ILE A 19 0.16 61.73 49.19
N ASN A 20 0.77 60.59 49.49
CA ASN A 20 1.76 59.96 48.63
C ASN A 20 1.13 59.17 47.47
N GLU A 21 1.98 58.64 46.58
CA GLU A 21 1.57 57.78 45.45
C GLU A 21 0.81 56.52 45.89
N ARG A 22 1.00 56.09 47.15
CA ARG A 22 0.26 54.98 47.75
C ARG A 22 -1.06 55.41 48.40
N GLY A 23 -1.51 56.65 48.22
CA GLY A 23 -2.80 57.14 48.71
C GLY A 23 -2.90 57.40 50.20
N PHE A 24 -1.78 57.42 50.94
CA PHE A 24 -1.75 57.71 52.38
C PHE A 24 -1.08 59.06 52.66
N CYS A 25 -1.54 59.75 53.70
CA CYS A 25 -0.88 60.97 54.16
C CYS A 25 0.51 60.66 54.73
N ASN A 26 1.53 61.40 54.29
CA ASN A 26 2.92 61.23 54.74
C ASN A 26 3.16 61.60 56.21
N ILE A 27 2.20 62.27 56.86
CA ILE A 27 2.33 62.71 58.26
C ILE A 27 1.49 61.83 59.18
N CYS A 28 0.18 61.75 58.97
CA CYS A 28 -0.72 61.03 59.87
C CYS A 28 -1.03 59.58 59.45
N GLY A 29 -0.60 59.17 58.24
CA GLY A 29 -0.86 57.83 57.72
C GLY A 29 -2.32 57.54 57.36
N LYS A 30 -3.24 58.52 57.43
CA LYS A 30 -4.63 58.32 57.02
C LYS A 30 -4.76 58.18 55.50
N PRO A 31 -5.57 57.24 55.00
CA PRO A 31 -5.84 57.12 53.56
C PRO A 31 -6.64 58.32 53.05
N LEU A 32 -6.47 58.65 51.78
CA LEU A 32 -7.34 59.60 51.08
C LEU A 32 -8.80 59.09 51.10
N LYS A 33 -9.76 59.98 51.35
CA LYS A 33 -11.19 59.62 51.32
C LYS A 33 -11.59 58.98 49.98
N GLY A 34 -12.26 57.82 50.03
CA GLY A 34 -12.65 57.04 48.84
C GLY A 34 -11.50 56.25 48.17
N TRP A 35 -10.31 56.21 48.77
CA TRP A 35 -9.17 55.45 48.22
C TRP A 35 -9.36 53.93 48.34
N GLN A 36 -9.93 53.46 49.46
CA GLN A 36 -10.27 52.04 49.66
C GLN A 36 -11.32 51.55 48.65
N GLU A 37 -12.37 52.34 48.40
CA GLU A 37 -13.43 52.00 47.43
C GLU A 37 -12.90 51.90 46.00
N ARG A 38 -12.01 52.81 45.58
CA ARG A 38 -11.38 52.76 44.26
C ARG A 38 -10.46 51.55 44.07
N GLU A 39 -9.67 51.20 45.08
CA GLU A 39 -8.81 50.01 45.00
C GLU A 39 -9.64 48.71 44.96
N GLU A 40 -10.76 48.67 45.69
CA GLU A 40 -11.68 47.53 45.63
C GLU A 40 -12.40 47.43 44.27
N GLN A 41 -12.79 48.56 43.67
CA GLN A 41 -13.34 48.61 42.31
C GLN A 41 -12.33 48.11 41.27
N LYS A 42 -11.09 48.62 41.30
CA LYS A 42 -10.02 48.14 40.40
C LYS A 42 -9.77 46.64 40.55
N LYS A 43 -9.81 46.13 41.79
CA LYS A 43 -9.66 44.69 42.05
C LYS A 43 -10.82 43.90 41.42
N ARG A 44 -12.07 44.32 41.64
CA ARG A 44 -13.25 43.66 41.05
C ARG A 44 -13.24 43.72 39.52
N GLU A 45 -12.81 44.83 38.92
CA GLU A 45 -12.67 44.96 37.47
C GLU A 45 -11.57 44.05 36.92
N LYS A 46 -10.44 43.95 37.62
CA LYS A 46 -9.36 43.04 37.28
C LYS A 46 -9.81 41.58 37.37
N ASP A 47 -10.46 41.19 38.46
CA ASP A 47 -10.96 39.83 38.68
C ASP A 47 -11.97 39.44 37.59
N LYS A 48 -12.92 40.34 37.24
CA LYS A 48 -13.85 40.14 36.12
C LYS A 48 -13.14 39.97 34.77
N ARG A 49 -12.12 40.79 34.51
CA ARG A 49 -11.37 40.73 33.26
C ARG A 49 -10.56 39.44 33.16
N GLU A 50 -10.00 38.96 34.27
CA GLU A 50 -9.31 37.67 34.35
C GLU A 50 -10.29 36.50 34.11
N GLU A 51 -11.48 36.54 34.70
CA GLU A 51 -12.53 35.55 34.48
C GLU A 51 -13.02 35.51 33.02
N GLU A 52 -13.24 36.67 32.39
CA GLU A 52 -13.59 36.76 30.96
C GLU A 52 -12.50 36.22 30.03
N ILE A 53 -11.22 36.46 30.37
CA ILE A 53 -10.08 35.94 29.62
C ILE A 53 -10.03 34.41 29.72
N GLU A 54 -10.23 33.87 30.93
CA GLU A 54 -10.22 32.44 31.17
C GLU A 54 -11.37 31.73 30.45
N GLU A 55 -12.59 32.29 30.48
CA GLU A 55 -13.74 31.74 29.76
C GLU A 55 -13.51 31.74 28.23
N LYS A 56 -12.88 32.79 27.68
CA LYS A 56 -12.53 32.86 26.24
C LYS A 56 -11.51 31.80 25.86
N LYS A 57 -10.46 31.60 26.66
CA LYS A 57 -9.46 30.54 26.42
C LYS A 57 -10.10 29.16 26.41
N GLN A 58 -10.95 28.86 27.40
CA GLN A 58 -11.64 27.58 27.48
C GLN A 58 -12.58 27.32 26.29
N LYS A 59 -13.22 28.37 25.75
CA LYS A 59 -14.06 28.26 24.54
C LYS A 59 -13.23 28.02 23.29
N GLU A 60 -12.10 28.69 23.12
CA GLU A 60 -11.20 28.47 21.99
C GLU A 60 -10.60 27.06 21.99
N GLU A 61 -10.16 26.56 23.15
CA GLU A 61 -9.61 25.20 23.27
C GLU A 61 -10.64 24.14 22.89
N LYS A 62 -11.88 24.26 23.41
CA LYS A 62 -12.98 23.35 23.05
C LYS A 62 -13.30 23.39 21.57
N ASN A 63 -13.35 24.56 20.96
CA ASN A 63 -13.62 24.70 19.52
C ASN A 63 -12.51 24.05 18.67
N THR A 64 -11.26 24.26 19.04
CA THR A 64 -10.10 23.65 18.37
C THR A 64 -10.11 22.12 18.46
N GLU A 65 -10.53 21.57 19.60
CA GLU A 65 -10.61 20.12 19.80
C GLU A 65 -11.72 19.48 18.95
N ILE A 66 -12.86 20.16 18.80
CA ILE A 66 -13.97 19.72 17.93
C ILE A 66 -13.52 19.71 16.47
N GLN A 67 -12.93 20.81 15.98
CA GLN A 67 -12.44 20.91 14.59
C GLN A 67 -11.44 19.78 14.24
N LYS A 68 -10.47 19.52 15.13
CA LYS A 68 -9.50 18.42 14.94
C LYS A 68 -10.14 17.03 14.92
N LYS A 69 -11.25 16.83 15.65
CA LYS A 69 -11.97 15.54 15.66
C LYS A 69 -12.77 15.34 14.36
N GLU A 70 -13.39 16.40 13.82
CA GLU A 70 -14.13 16.35 12.56
C GLU A 70 -13.21 16.08 11.35
N GLU A 71 -12.07 16.78 11.25
CA GLU A 71 -11.07 16.54 10.18
C GLU A 71 -10.48 15.12 10.25
N LYS A 72 -10.26 14.60 11.47
CA LYS A 72 -9.74 13.24 11.66
C LYS A 72 -10.74 12.17 11.21
N ILE A 73 -12.05 12.44 11.34
CA ILE A 73 -13.10 11.55 10.84
C ILE A 73 -13.10 11.54 9.31
N ASP A 74 -12.88 12.69 8.66
CA ASP A 74 -12.86 12.78 7.21
C ASP A 74 -11.69 12.01 6.58
N ILE A 75 -10.47 12.19 7.10
CA ILE A 75 -9.28 11.46 6.61
C ILE A 75 -9.46 9.94 6.76
N LYS A 76 -10.04 9.48 7.88
CA LYS A 76 -10.28 8.05 8.10
C LYS A 76 -11.25 7.47 7.05
N ASN A 77 -12.32 8.20 6.73
CA ASN A 77 -13.31 7.77 5.75
C ASN A 77 -12.72 7.75 4.32
N LEU A 78 -11.93 8.78 3.97
CA LEU A 78 -11.21 8.82 2.69
C LEU A 78 -10.25 7.65 2.54
N LEU A 79 -9.47 7.34 3.58
CA LEU A 79 -8.56 6.21 3.57
C LEU A 79 -9.31 4.87 3.41
N GLN A 80 -10.40 4.68 4.14
CA GLN A 80 -11.21 3.46 4.02
C GLN A 80 -11.81 3.29 2.62
N LYS A 81 -12.22 4.38 1.98
CA LYS A 81 -12.73 4.40 0.60
C LYS A 81 -11.65 3.99 -0.41
N GLU A 82 -10.44 4.51 -0.29
CA GLU A 82 -9.32 4.14 -1.17
C GLU A 82 -8.88 2.68 -0.96
N ILE A 83 -8.87 2.19 0.29
CA ILE A 83 -8.60 0.77 0.58
C ILE A 83 -9.65 -0.14 -0.09
N ALA A 84 -10.94 0.24 -0.01
CA ALA A 84 -12.01 -0.53 -0.65
C ALA A 84 -11.86 -0.55 -2.18
N LYS A 85 -11.53 0.59 -2.78
CA LYS A 85 -11.26 0.72 -4.21
C LYS A 85 -10.08 -0.15 -4.66
N ALA A 86 -8.95 -0.08 -3.95
CA ALA A 86 -7.77 -0.89 -4.25
C ALA A 86 -8.03 -2.39 -4.12
N LYS A 87 -8.84 -2.80 -3.13
CA LYS A 87 -9.28 -4.20 -2.99
C LYS A 87 -10.14 -4.66 -4.17
N GLU A 88 -11.07 -3.84 -4.62
CA GLU A 88 -11.92 -4.20 -5.77
C GLU A 88 -11.12 -4.27 -7.08
N GLU A 89 -10.22 -3.31 -7.32
CA GLU A 89 -9.31 -3.36 -8.47
C GLU A 89 -8.44 -4.63 -8.47
N LYS A 90 -7.95 -5.04 -7.30
CA LYS A 90 -7.22 -6.31 -7.14
C LYS A 90 -8.08 -7.52 -7.53
N ARG A 91 -9.33 -7.60 -7.05
CA ARG A 91 -10.25 -8.70 -7.40
C ARG A 91 -10.58 -8.75 -8.88
N ILE A 92 -10.73 -7.60 -9.53
CA ILE A 92 -10.96 -7.52 -10.98
C ILE A 92 -9.74 -8.05 -11.75
N ARG A 93 -8.52 -7.68 -11.33
CA ARG A 93 -7.28 -8.20 -11.93
C ARG A 93 -7.15 -9.71 -11.76
N GLU A 94 -7.39 -10.23 -10.56
CA GLU A 94 -7.34 -11.67 -10.28
C GLU A 94 -8.35 -12.45 -11.13
N ARG A 95 -9.61 -12.01 -11.23
CA ARG A 95 -10.60 -12.64 -12.13
C ARG A 95 -10.22 -12.56 -13.60
N ALA A 96 -9.61 -11.47 -14.03
CA ALA A 96 -9.14 -11.32 -15.41
C ALA A 96 -7.97 -12.26 -15.69
N GLU A 97 -7.10 -12.52 -14.72
CA GLU A 97 -6.00 -13.46 -14.82
C GLU A 97 -6.48 -14.92 -14.82
N GLU A 98 -7.43 -15.28 -13.95
CA GLU A 98 -8.07 -16.60 -13.92
C GLU A 98 -8.72 -16.94 -15.28
N LYS A 99 -9.50 -16.01 -15.83
CA LYS A 99 -10.09 -16.17 -17.18
C LYS A 99 -9.04 -16.30 -18.29
N ARG A 100 -7.86 -15.70 -18.11
CA ARG A 100 -6.75 -15.80 -19.07
C ARG A 100 -6.03 -17.13 -18.96
N GLN A 101 -5.81 -17.65 -17.75
CA GLN A 101 -5.22 -18.97 -17.54
C GLN A 101 -6.12 -20.07 -18.12
N ASP A 102 -7.44 -19.96 -17.94
CA ASP A 102 -8.43 -20.85 -18.55
C ASP A 102 -8.34 -20.86 -20.09
N GLN A 103 -8.10 -19.70 -20.72
CA GLN A 103 -7.94 -19.64 -22.18
C GLN A 103 -6.68 -20.39 -22.66
N GLY A 104 -5.57 -20.29 -21.92
CA GLY A 104 -4.34 -21.02 -22.23
C GLY A 104 -4.53 -22.54 -22.11
N ALA A 105 -5.18 -23.01 -21.04
CA ALA A 105 -5.51 -24.43 -20.85
C ALA A 105 -6.36 -24.97 -22.01
N ARG A 106 -7.40 -24.26 -22.41
CA ARG A 106 -8.28 -24.67 -23.54
C ARG A 106 -7.53 -24.77 -24.87
N LEU A 107 -6.56 -23.88 -25.12
CA LEU A 107 -5.74 -23.95 -26.33
C LEU A 107 -4.72 -25.10 -26.29
N PHE A 108 -4.29 -25.50 -25.09
CA PHE A 108 -3.35 -26.59 -24.88
C PHE A 108 -4.02 -27.97 -24.77
N GLU A 109 -5.32 -28.02 -24.49
CA GLU A 109 -6.12 -29.25 -24.40
C GLU A 109 -5.92 -30.24 -25.56
N PRO A 110 -5.85 -29.82 -26.84
CA PRO A 110 -5.57 -30.76 -27.94
C PRO A 110 -4.20 -31.43 -27.83
N VAL A 111 -3.18 -30.71 -27.33
CA VAL A 111 -1.82 -31.25 -27.11
C VAL A 111 -1.86 -32.28 -25.99
N VAL A 112 -2.54 -31.96 -24.88
CA VAL A 112 -2.73 -32.87 -23.75
C VAL A 112 -3.41 -34.17 -24.20
N LEU A 113 -4.51 -34.08 -24.93
CA LEU A 113 -5.24 -35.25 -25.42
C LEU A 113 -4.39 -36.11 -26.36
N ALA A 114 -3.66 -35.49 -27.30
CA ALA A 114 -2.80 -36.20 -28.23
C ALA A 114 -1.64 -36.91 -27.51
N VAL A 115 -1.05 -36.27 -26.50
CA VAL A 115 0.05 -36.85 -25.74
C VAL A 115 -0.43 -37.96 -24.82
N SER A 116 -1.59 -37.82 -24.19
CA SER A 116 -2.21 -38.93 -23.42
C SER A 116 -2.49 -40.15 -24.31
N GLN A 117 -2.89 -39.92 -25.56
CA GLN A 117 -3.04 -41.00 -26.54
C GLN A 117 -1.69 -41.65 -26.88
N LEU A 118 -0.65 -40.84 -27.15
CA LEU A 118 0.71 -41.35 -27.37
C LEU A 118 1.23 -42.16 -26.18
N GLU A 119 1.02 -41.69 -24.95
CA GLU A 119 1.39 -42.39 -23.72
C GLU A 119 0.72 -43.77 -23.64
N SER A 120 -0.58 -43.86 -23.95
CA SER A 120 -1.30 -45.13 -23.98
C SER A 120 -0.73 -46.09 -25.03
N GLU A 121 -0.49 -45.63 -26.25
CA GLU A 121 0.06 -46.44 -27.35
C GLU A 121 1.51 -46.90 -27.07
N LEU A 122 2.30 -46.06 -26.39
CA LEU A 122 3.70 -46.31 -26.08
C LEU A 122 3.92 -46.88 -24.67
N SER A 123 2.86 -47.26 -23.97
CA SER A 123 2.89 -47.77 -22.59
C SER A 123 3.80 -49.00 -22.38
N ASN A 124 4.05 -49.77 -23.44
CA ASN A 124 4.97 -50.92 -23.39
C ASN A 124 6.45 -50.52 -23.48
N ASN A 125 6.77 -49.28 -23.86
CA ASN A 125 8.13 -48.78 -24.01
C ASN A 125 8.60 -48.05 -22.74
N LYS A 126 9.34 -48.76 -21.88
CA LYS A 126 9.87 -48.20 -20.62
C LYS A 126 10.90 -47.09 -20.78
N GLN A 127 11.40 -46.87 -21.99
CA GLN A 127 12.35 -45.79 -22.28
C GLN A 127 11.64 -44.47 -22.59
N ILE A 128 10.32 -44.49 -22.80
CA ILE A 128 9.54 -43.28 -23.07
C ILE A 128 8.67 -42.99 -21.85
N GLY A 129 8.87 -41.82 -21.25
CA GLY A 129 8.08 -41.33 -20.13
C GLY A 129 7.37 -40.02 -20.47
N PHE A 130 6.18 -39.83 -19.92
CA PHE A 130 5.39 -38.62 -20.12
C PHE A 130 5.07 -37.96 -18.78
N ARG A 131 5.07 -36.63 -18.77
CA ARG A 131 4.54 -35.81 -17.68
C ARG A 131 3.64 -34.75 -18.29
N ILE A 132 2.35 -34.84 -17.99
CA ILE A 132 1.31 -34.03 -18.61
C ILE A 132 0.70 -33.10 -17.57
N SER A 133 0.47 -31.85 -17.95
CA SER A 133 -0.26 -30.85 -17.15
C SER A 133 -1.13 -29.98 -18.06
N ASP A 134 -1.94 -29.10 -17.46
CA ASP A 134 -2.85 -28.22 -18.19
C ASP A 134 -2.16 -27.21 -19.12
N HIS A 135 -0.85 -26.96 -18.93
CA HIS A 135 -0.12 -25.91 -19.65
C HIS A 135 1.22 -26.36 -20.25
N HIS A 136 1.70 -27.54 -19.88
CA HIS A 136 2.90 -28.11 -20.49
C HIS A 136 2.85 -29.63 -20.52
N VAL A 137 3.54 -30.18 -21.49
CA VAL A 137 3.88 -31.59 -21.62
C VAL A 137 5.39 -31.70 -21.57
N GLU A 138 5.87 -32.75 -20.92
CA GLU A 138 7.27 -33.12 -20.86
C GLU A 138 7.40 -34.60 -21.22
N MET A 139 8.33 -34.89 -22.12
CA MET A 139 8.60 -36.22 -22.67
C MET A 139 10.04 -36.59 -22.40
N HIS A 140 10.25 -37.75 -21.80
CA HIS A 140 11.55 -38.32 -21.53
C HIS A 140 11.79 -39.44 -22.53
N LEU A 141 12.89 -39.37 -23.27
CA LEU A 141 13.27 -40.32 -24.32
C LEU A 141 14.63 -40.90 -23.95
N GLY A 142 14.61 -42.05 -23.28
CA GLY A 142 15.80 -42.65 -22.66
C GLY A 142 16.24 -41.87 -21.42
N LYS A 143 17.55 -41.86 -21.16
CA LYS A 143 18.15 -41.13 -20.03
C LYS A 143 18.60 -39.71 -20.39
N GLU A 144 18.85 -39.47 -21.67
CA GLU A 144 19.62 -38.31 -22.13
C GLU A 144 18.76 -37.26 -22.84
N ARG A 145 17.59 -37.63 -23.38
CA ARG A 145 16.79 -36.72 -24.20
C ARG A 145 15.49 -36.37 -23.51
N LYS A 146 15.22 -35.07 -23.43
CA LYS A 146 14.02 -34.52 -22.83
C LYS A 146 13.41 -33.48 -23.77
N VAL A 147 12.11 -33.58 -24.00
CA VAL A 147 11.36 -32.61 -24.82
C VAL A 147 10.25 -32.02 -23.99
N LYS A 148 10.26 -30.70 -23.84
CA LYS A 148 9.22 -29.96 -23.13
C LYS A 148 8.46 -29.10 -24.12
N VAL A 149 7.14 -29.15 -24.10
CA VAL A 149 6.26 -28.26 -24.86
C VAL A 149 5.34 -27.54 -23.90
N GLU A 150 5.31 -26.22 -23.94
CA GLU A 150 4.46 -25.39 -23.09
C GLU A 150 3.73 -24.33 -23.91
N VAL A 151 2.52 -23.96 -23.47
CA VAL A 151 1.82 -22.80 -24.03
C VAL A 151 2.26 -21.54 -23.30
N PHE A 152 2.63 -20.51 -24.06
CA PHE A 152 2.98 -19.21 -23.50
C PHE A 152 2.29 -18.10 -24.28
N ARG A 153 2.18 -16.94 -23.63
CA ARG A 153 1.55 -15.77 -24.23
C ARG A 153 2.58 -14.96 -25.02
N HIS A 154 2.26 -14.68 -26.27
CA HIS A 154 3.05 -13.78 -27.11
C HIS A 154 2.17 -12.66 -27.65
N GLY A 155 2.17 -11.51 -26.97
CA GLY A 155 1.33 -10.35 -27.32
C GLY A 155 -0.16 -10.63 -27.11
N ALA A 156 -0.94 -10.54 -28.20
CA ALA A 156 -2.39 -10.78 -28.19
C ALA A 156 -2.77 -12.26 -28.38
N GLY A 157 -1.83 -13.11 -28.76
CA GLY A 157 -2.05 -14.54 -29.01
C GLY A 157 -1.32 -15.46 -28.03
N HIS A 158 -1.48 -16.75 -28.26
CA HIS A 158 -0.75 -17.81 -27.60
C HIS A 158 0.13 -18.52 -28.63
N LYS A 159 1.31 -18.95 -28.21
CA LYS A 159 2.21 -19.77 -29.01
C LYS A 159 2.62 -20.98 -28.18
N PHE A 160 3.10 -22.01 -28.85
CA PHE A 160 3.63 -23.21 -28.21
C PHE A 160 5.15 -23.14 -28.30
N HIS A 161 5.81 -23.18 -27.16
CA HIS A 161 7.26 -23.24 -27.07
C HIS A 161 7.67 -24.68 -26.85
N ALA A 162 8.53 -25.21 -27.70
CA ALA A 162 9.14 -26.50 -27.51
C ALA A 162 10.64 -26.34 -27.29
N VAL A 163 11.13 -26.95 -26.22
CA VAL A 163 12.54 -27.02 -25.87
C VAL A 163 12.95 -28.48 -25.87
N GLU A 164 13.98 -28.80 -26.63
CA GLU A 164 14.63 -30.10 -26.63
C GLU A 164 15.97 -29.98 -25.91
N ASP A 165 16.05 -30.61 -24.74
CA ASP A 165 17.24 -30.72 -23.91
C ASP A 165 17.88 -32.10 -24.14
N VAL A 166 19.18 -32.11 -24.40
CA VAL A 166 19.98 -33.35 -24.49
C VAL A 166 21.08 -33.31 -23.44
N GLU A 167 20.95 -34.11 -22.40
CA GLU A 167 21.96 -34.32 -21.36
C GLU A 167 22.99 -35.35 -21.85
N TYR A 168 24.23 -34.90 -22.08
CA TYR A 168 25.36 -35.77 -22.40
C TYR A 168 26.17 -36.09 -21.15
N GLU A 169 26.73 -37.29 -21.07
CA GLU A 169 27.68 -37.68 -20.00
C GLU A 169 28.94 -36.80 -19.98
N TYR A 170 29.26 -36.13 -21.10
CA TYR A 170 30.44 -35.28 -21.25
C TYR A 170 30.04 -33.81 -21.49
N PRO A 171 30.14 -32.92 -20.48
CA PRO A 171 29.65 -31.54 -20.55
C PRO A 171 30.40 -30.65 -21.54
N GLU A 172 31.51 -31.12 -22.09
CA GLU A 172 32.32 -30.41 -23.09
C GLU A 172 31.74 -30.45 -24.52
N HIS A 173 30.68 -31.22 -24.75
CA HIS A 173 29.95 -31.30 -26.03
C HIS A 173 28.50 -30.84 -25.92
N GLN A 174 28.25 -29.71 -25.25
CA GLN A 174 26.90 -29.12 -25.22
C GLN A 174 26.45 -28.78 -26.64
N VAL A 175 25.53 -29.60 -27.17
CA VAL A 175 24.77 -29.26 -28.37
C VAL A 175 23.77 -28.18 -27.95
N PRO A 176 23.64 -27.08 -28.69
CA PRO A 176 22.67 -26.06 -28.36
C PRO A 176 21.26 -26.67 -28.33
N ASN A 177 20.51 -26.36 -27.27
CA ASN A 177 19.11 -26.71 -27.15
C ASN A 177 18.35 -26.24 -28.40
N ARG A 178 17.46 -27.10 -28.90
CA ARG A 178 16.58 -26.70 -30.00
C ARG A 178 15.36 -26.03 -29.40
N ASP A 179 15.34 -24.70 -29.51
CA ASP A 179 14.18 -23.88 -29.18
C ASP A 179 13.32 -23.69 -30.44
N LEU A 180 12.08 -24.17 -30.37
CA LEU A 180 11.12 -24.11 -31.46
C LEU A 180 9.85 -23.41 -30.98
N ILE A 181 9.27 -22.58 -31.84
CA ILE A 181 8.01 -21.88 -31.57
C ILE A 181 7.01 -22.29 -32.63
N PHE A 182 5.83 -22.73 -32.20
CA PHE A 182 4.71 -23.09 -33.06
C PHE A 182 3.54 -22.14 -32.86
N GLU A 183 2.84 -21.85 -33.95
CA GLU A 183 1.66 -20.97 -33.94
C GLU A 183 0.38 -21.75 -33.60
N THR A 184 0.38 -23.07 -33.82
CA THR A 184 -0.79 -23.92 -33.62
C THR A 184 -0.48 -25.16 -32.78
N SER A 185 -1.51 -25.70 -32.11
CA SER A 185 -1.40 -26.96 -31.38
C SER A 185 -1.09 -28.14 -32.31
N GLY A 186 -1.57 -28.12 -33.56
CA GLY A 186 -1.31 -29.16 -34.55
C GLY A 186 0.17 -29.28 -34.92
N GLU A 187 0.88 -28.15 -35.05
CA GLU A 187 2.33 -28.12 -35.29
C GLU A 187 3.10 -28.70 -34.10
N ALA A 188 2.73 -28.30 -32.87
CA ALA A 188 3.31 -28.85 -31.65
C ALA A 188 3.08 -30.37 -31.53
N ILE A 189 1.86 -30.85 -31.80
CA ILE A 189 1.54 -32.28 -31.80
C ILE A 189 2.38 -33.02 -32.84
N SER A 190 2.44 -32.50 -34.07
CA SER A 190 3.22 -33.08 -35.17
C SER A 190 4.70 -33.20 -34.80
N PHE A 191 5.25 -32.17 -34.16
CA PHE A 191 6.62 -32.19 -33.64
C PHE A 191 6.82 -33.31 -32.60
N LEU A 192 5.95 -33.41 -31.59
CA LEU A 192 6.06 -34.44 -30.55
C LEU A 192 5.98 -35.87 -31.11
N VAL A 193 5.06 -36.12 -32.05
CA VAL A 193 4.92 -37.40 -32.73
C VAL A 193 6.20 -37.73 -33.52
N LYS A 194 6.74 -36.74 -34.24
CA LYS A 194 7.98 -36.92 -35.02
C LYS A 194 9.16 -37.27 -34.13
N VAL A 195 9.34 -36.58 -33.01
CA VAL A 195 10.42 -36.85 -32.04
C VAL A 195 10.29 -38.26 -31.45
N CYS A 196 9.07 -38.72 -31.12
CA CYS A 196 8.84 -40.12 -30.72
C CYS A 196 9.23 -41.11 -31.81
N ALA A 197 8.77 -40.89 -33.04
CA ALA A 197 9.03 -41.80 -34.15
C ALA A 197 10.53 -41.92 -34.43
N GLU A 198 11.25 -40.80 -34.45
CA GLU A 198 12.72 -40.77 -34.59
C GLU A 198 13.40 -41.58 -33.49
N PHE A 199 12.98 -41.39 -32.22
CA PHE A 199 13.55 -42.14 -31.11
C PHE A 199 13.29 -43.65 -31.25
N ILE A 200 12.06 -44.05 -31.59
CA ILE A 200 11.69 -45.47 -31.74
C ILE A 200 12.47 -46.13 -32.88
N VAL A 201 12.65 -45.44 -34.02
CA VAL A 201 13.44 -45.95 -35.14
C VAL A 201 14.89 -46.20 -34.69
N ASN A 202 15.50 -45.24 -34.00
CA ASN A 202 16.89 -45.35 -33.53
C ASN A 202 17.10 -46.42 -32.44
N GLN A 203 16.05 -46.94 -31.80
CA GLN A 203 16.16 -48.05 -30.84
C GLN A 203 16.26 -49.42 -31.53
N ASN A 204 15.92 -49.51 -32.82
CA ASN A 204 15.90 -50.76 -33.57
C ASN A 204 17.13 -50.94 -34.50
N GLU A 205 18.00 -49.95 -34.58
CA GLU A 205 19.29 -50.00 -35.29
C GLU A 205 20.41 -50.49 -34.36
#